data_AF-A0A2A8BX47-F1
#
_entry.id   AF-A0A2A8BX47-F1
#
_cell.length_a   1.000
_cell.length_b   1.000
_cell.length_c   1.000
_cell.angle_alpha   90.00
_cell.angle_beta   90.00
_cell.angle_gamma   90.00
#
_symmetry.space_group_name_H-M   'P 1'
#
loop_
_entity.id
_entity.type
_entity.pdbx_description
1 polymer ?
#
loop_
_entity_poly.entity_id
_entity_poly.type
_entity_poly.pdbx_seq_one_letter_code
_entity_poly.pdbx_strand_id
1 'polypeptide(L)'
;MDFGASRVDVAVVNGILHGYEIKSESDNLNRLPRQMSYYDRLFEQMTIVVDESHYQEIINIVPSWWGIMLVKKKKNDFQLVPKREGRKNNLQEKEILLKLLWTRELEKFIDVFHYPKRMKRLRKDKLVEQFQEQELYEIREFVYHALK
;
A
#
# COMPACT_ATOMS: atom_id res chain seq x y z
N MET A 1 -6.75 -13.67 -7.36
CA MET A 1 -6.31 -12.70 -6.34
C MET A 1 -7.53 -11.95 -5.86
N ASP A 2 -7.81 -12.03 -4.57
CA ASP A 2 -8.96 -11.37 -3.94
C ASP A 2 -8.81 -9.85 -4.02
N PHE A 3 -9.69 -9.20 -4.79
CA PHE A 3 -9.86 -7.75 -4.72
C PHE A 3 -10.29 -7.39 -3.29
N GLY A 4 -9.46 -6.64 -2.57
CA GLY A 4 -9.77 -6.18 -1.21
C GLY A 4 -9.43 -7.14 -0.07
N ALA A 5 -8.61 -8.18 -0.29
CA ALA A 5 -8.18 -9.09 0.79
C ALA A 5 -7.39 -8.42 1.92
N SER A 6 -6.80 -7.25 1.66
CA SER A 6 -6.14 -6.43 2.67
C SER A 6 -6.44 -4.97 2.40
N ARG A 7 -6.90 -4.27 3.43
CA ARG A 7 -7.12 -2.83 3.41
C ARG A 7 -6.17 -2.21 4.41
N VAL A 8 -5.30 -1.34 3.93
CA VAL A 8 -4.45 -0.50 4.78
C VAL A 8 -5.33 0.54 5.49
N ASP A 9 -4.98 0.89 6.73
CA ASP A 9 -5.77 1.85 7.50
C ASP A 9 -5.63 3.27 6.93
N VAL A 10 -4.41 3.66 6.59
CA VAL A 10 -4.12 4.96 5.95
C VAL A 10 -3.10 4.79 4.83
N ALA A 11 -3.38 5.38 3.68
CA ALA A 11 -2.41 5.55 2.60
C ALA A 11 -2.19 7.04 2.34
N VAL A 12 -0.93 7.46 2.26
CA VAL A 12 -0.51 8.83 1.94
C VAL A 12 0.19 8.82 0.60
N VAL A 13 -0.20 9.75 -0.28
CA VAL A 13 0.39 9.94 -1.61
C VAL A 13 1.01 11.34 -1.68
N ASN A 14 2.32 11.43 -1.46
CA ASN A 14 3.07 12.69 -1.53
C ASN A 14 4.48 12.48 -2.08
N GLY A 15 4.57 12.25 -3.40
CA GLY A 15 5.83 11.88 -4.07
C GLY A 15 6.24 10.41 -3.89
N ILE A 16 5.71 9.75 -2.85
CA ILE A 16 5.74 8.31 -2.66
C ILE A 16 4.37 7.81 -2.19
N LEU A 17 4.13 6.51 -2.35
CA LEU A 17 3.01 5.81 -1.73
C LEU A 17 3.45 5.21 -0.37
N HIS A 18 3.00 5.83 0.73
CA HIS A 18 3.32 5.42 2.11
C HIS A 18 2.06 4.90 2.83
N GLY A 19 2.10 3.66 3.30
CA GLY A 19 1.01 3.04 4.05
C GLY A 19 1.26 3.02 5.57
N TYR A 20 0.19 3.20 6.33
CA TYR A 20 0.15 3.03 7.77
C TYR A 20 -0.85 1.95 8.15
N GLU A 21 -0.40 0.97 8.93
CA GLU A 21 -1.24 -0.07 9.52
C GLU A 21 -1.28 0.15 11.04
N ILE A 22 -2.46 0.12 11.64
CA ILE A 22 -2.69 0.41 13.06
C ILE A 22 -3.12 -0.88 13.77
N LYS A 23 -2.45 -1.22 14.87
CA LYS A 23 -2.82 -2.33 15.76
C LYS A 23 -3.00 -1.82 17.18
N SER A 24 -4.26 -1.77 17.60
CA SER A 24 -4.66 -1.42 18.97
C SER A 24 -4.34 -2.56 19.94
N GLU A 25 -4.45 -2.28 21.24
CA GLU A 25 -4.33 -3.30 22.30
C GLU A 25 -5.26 -4.50 22.08
N SER A 26 -6.47 -4.26 21.57
CA SER A 26 -7.49 -5.31 21.33
C SER A 26 -7.30 -6.11 20.05
N ASP A 27 -6.38 -5.71 19.17
CA ASP A 27 -6.11 -6.45 17.94
C ASP A 27 -5.35 -7.74 18.20
N ASN A 28 -5.51 -8.72 17.30
CA ASN A 28 -4.59 -9.84 17.17
C ASN A 28 -3.74 -9.68 15.91
N LEU A 29 -2.56 -10.29 15.92
CA LEU A 29 -1.58 -10.19 14.84
C LEU A 29 -1.72 -11.31 13.79
N ASN A 30 -2.69 -12.21 13.94
CA ASN A 30 -2.89 -13.38 13.07
C ASN A 30 -3.05 -13.02 11.58
N ARG A 31 -3.63 -11.85 11.28
CA ARG A 31 -3.84 -11.38 9.89
C ARG A 31 -2.61 -10.69 9.31
N LEU A 32 -1.69 -10.21 10.16
CA LEU A 32 -0.59 -9.35 9.76
C LEU A 32 0.32 -9.99 8.69
N PRO A 33 0.71 -11.28 8.76
CA PRO A 33 1.54 -11.89 7.71
C PRO A 33 0.91 -11.82 6.32
N ARG A 34 -0.41 -12.06 6.21
CA ARG A 34 -1.13 -11.93 4.94
C ARG A 34 -1.18 -10.48 4.47
N GLN A 35 -1.46 -9.54 5.38
CA GLN A 35 -1.48 -8.11 5.08
C GLN A 35 -0.12 -7.62 4.58
N MET A 36 0.97 -7.99 5.28
CA MET A 36 2.35 -7.70 4.90
C MET A 36 2.67 -8.20 3.49
N SER A 37 2.28 -9.43 3.15
CA SER A 37 2.51 -9.98 1.81
C SER A 37 1.95 -9.11 0.69
N TYR A 38 0.85 -8.37 0.94
CA TYR A 38 0.25 -7.46 -0.02
C TYR A 38 0.89 -6.07 0.05
N TYR A 39 1.10 -5.55 1.26
CA TYR A 39 1.68 -4.22 1.46
C TYR A 39 3.11 -4.12 0.93
N ASP A 40 3.91 -5.17 1.09
CA ASP A 40 5.31 -5.19 0.64
C ASP A 40 5.46 -5.07 -0.89
N ARG A 41 4.42 -5.48 -1.63
CA ARG A 41 4.35 -5.42 -3.09
C ARG A 41 3.65 -4.15 -3.60
N LEU A 42 3.04 -3.36 -2.72
CA LEU A 42 2.25 -2.18 -3.08
C LEU A 42 2.87 -0.87 -2.61
N PHE A 43 3.42 -0.80 -1.41
CA PHE A 43 3.88 0.45 -0.81
C PHE A 43 5.37 0.65 -1.02
N GLU A 44 5.77 1.91 -1.24
CA GLU A 44 7.19 2.29 -1.23
C GLU A 44 7.70 2.46 0.20
N GLN A 45 6.82 2.85 1.12
CA GLN A 45 7.13 2.96 2.54
C GLN A 45 5.97 2.43 3.37
N MET A 46 6.29 1.74 4.47
CA MET A 46 5.31 1.25 5.42
C MET A 46 5.66 1.70 6.83
N THR A 47 4.65 1.96 7.64
CA THR A 47 4.79 2.18 9.07
C THR A 47 3.68 1.46 9.81
N ILE A 48 4.06 0.63 10.77
CA ILE A 48 3.08 0.03 11.68
C ILE A 48 3.01 0.84 12.96
N VAL A 49 1.79 1.22 13.35
CA VAL A 49 1.48 1.97 14.56
C VAL A 49 0.86 1.00 15.55
N VAL A 50 1.51 0.76 16.69
CA VAL A 50 1.18 -0.38 17.55
C VAL A 50 1.11 0.02 19.01
N ASP A 51 0.21 -0.62 19.76
CA ASP A 51 0.22 -0.57 21.22
C ASP A 51 1.46 -1.28 21.81
N GLU A 52 1.82 -0.95 23.05
CA GLU A 52 2.98 -1.52 23.76
C GLU A 52 2.87 -3.02 23.98
N SER A 53 1.65 -3.56 24.12
CA SER A 53 1.41 -5.00 24.25
C SER A 53 1.90 -5.81 23.04
N HIS A 54 1.89 -5.22 21.84
CA HIS A 54 2.25 -5.89 20.58
C HIS A 54 3.69 -5.64 20.15
N TYR A 55 4.41 -4.71 20.78
CA TYR A 55 5.70 -4.21 20.29
C TYR A 55 6.76 -5.31 20.10
N GLN A 56 6.89 -6.21 21.08
CA GLN A 56 7.89 -7.28 21.04
C GLN A 56 7.60 -8.33 19.96
N GLU A 57 6.33 -8.58 19.64
CA GLU A 57 5.99 -9.49 18.55
C GLU A 57 6.23 -8.81 17.20
N ILE A 58 5.80 -7.55 17.07
CA ILE A 58 5.91 -6.77 15.85
C ILE A 58 7.37 -6.60 15.39
N ILE A 59 8.29 -6.28 16.30
CA ILE A 59 9.71 -6.09 15.93
C ILE A 59 10.32 -7.35 15.29
N ASN A 60 9.82 -8.54 15.65
CA ASN A 60 10.29 -9.82 15.14
C ASN A 60 9.62 -10.24 13.83
N ILE A 61 8.40 -9.78 13.57
CA ILE A 61 7.61 -10.20 12.40
C ILE A 61 7.76 -9.21 11.23
N VAL A 62 7.73 -7.90 11.47
CA VAL A 62 7.71 -6.94 10.36
C VAL A 62 9.10 -6.75 9.72
N PRO A 63 9.19 -6.59 8.38
CA PRO A 63 10.46 -6.47 7.68
C PRO A 63 11.26 -5.26 8.16
N SER A 64 12.59 -5.33 8.09
CA SER A 64 13.49 -4.29 8.60
C SER A 64 13.29 -2.89 7.99
N TRP A 65 12.71 -2.81 6.78
CA TRP A 65 12.41 -1.56 6.10
C TRP A 65 11.12 -0.88 6.59
N TRP A 66 10.26 -1.57 7.33
CA TRP A 66 9.05 -0.97 7.90
C TRP A 66 9.40 -0.05 9.06
N GLY A 67 8.78 1.13 9.11
CA GLY A 67 8.77 1.97 10.31
C GLY A 67 7.93 1.34 11.42
N ILE A 68 8.30 1.59 12.67
CA ILE A 68 7.52 1.19 13.84
C ILE A 68 7.29 2.44 14.70
N MET A 69 6.01 2.76 14.92
CA MET A 69 5.55 3.80 15.81
C MET A 69 4.84 3.16 17.00
N LEU A 70 5.32 3.43 18.22
CA LEU A 70 4.71 2.91 19.44
C LEU A 70 3.71 3.92 20.00
N VAL A 71 2.51 3.47 20.31
CA VAL A 71 1.50 4.24 21.05
C VAL A 71 1.72 3.99 22.55
N LYS A 72 2.03 5.04 23.31
CA LYS A 72 2.08 5.00 24.77
C LYS A 72 0.92 5.77 25.37
N LYS A 73 0.14 5.10 26.23
CA LYS A 73 -0.90 5.76 27.04
C LYS A 73 -0.26 6.64 28.12
N LYS A 74 -0.70 7.90 28.19
CA LYS A 74 -0.51 8.81 29.33
C LYS A 74 -1.85 9.01 30.01
N LYS A 75 -1.86 9.58 31.22
CA LYS A 75 -3.08 9.74 32.06
C LYS A 75 -4.32 10.20 31.27
N ASN A 76 -4.19 11.18 30.39
CA ASN A 76 -5.28 11.75 29.58
C ASN A 76 -4.90 11.94 28.09
N ASP A 77 -3.86 11.27 27.59
CA ASP A 77 -3.35 11.51 26.23
C ASP A 77 -2.62 10.27 25.69
N PHE A 78 -2.30 10.29 24.40
CA PHE A 78 -1.46 9.29 23.75
C PHE A 78 -0.20 9.95 23.20
N GLN A 79 0.94 9.29 23.41
CA GLN A 79 2.19 9.69 22.78
C GLN A 79 2.58 8.68 21.71
N LEU A 80 2.85 9.17 20.50
CA LEU A 80 3.52 8.41 19.46
C LEU A 80 5.03 8.50 19.67
N VAL A 81 5.67 7.34 19.82
CA VAL A 81 7.12 7.22 20.02
C VAL A 81 7.72 6.44 18.87
N PRO A 82 8.54 7.05 17.99
CA PRO A 82 9.20 6.33 16.92
C PRO A 82 10.19 5.33 17.52
N LYS A 83 10.06 4.05 17.14
CA LYS A 83 10.95 2.96 17.56
C LYS A 83 11.86 2.49 16.44
N ARG A 84 11.41 2.61 15.19
CA ARG A 84 12.21 2.33 14.00
C ARG A 84 11.77 3.26 12.89
N GLU A 85 12.73 3.92 12.24
CA GLU A 85 12.47 4.71 11.05
C GLU A 85 12.22 3.78 9.85
N GLY A 86 11.17 4.06 9.08
CA GLY A 86 10.89 3.34 7.85
C GLY A 86 11.84 3.73 6.73
N ARG A 87 12.13 2.80 5.83
CA ARG A 87 12.98 3.02 4.66
C ARG A 87 12.18 2.83 3.39
N LYS A 88 12.59 3.51 2.32
CA LYS A 88 12.01 3.28 1.00
C LYS A 88 12.34 1.87 0.50
N ASN A 89 11.35 1.20 -0.04
CA ASN A 89 11.42 -0.08 -0.72
C ASN A 89 10.97 0.11 -2.18
N ASN A 90 11.66 -0.52 -3.13
CA ASN A 90 11.37 -0.39 -4.56
C ASN A 90 10.75 -1.67 -5.16
N LEU A 91 10.17 -2.54 -4.33
CA LEU A 91 9.56 -3.81 -4.74
C LEU A 91 8.09 -3.70 -5.19
N GLN A 92 7.65 -2.52 -5.60
CA GLN A 92 6.27 -2.34 -6.07
C GLN A 92 6.02 -3.12 -7.35
N GLU A 93 4.90 -3.84 -7.38
CA GLU A 93 4.48 -4.59 -8.55
C GLU A 93 3.47 -3.81 -9.39
N LYS A 94 3.75 -3.70 -10.69
CA LYS A 94 2.91 -3.01 -11.67
C LYS A 94 1.46 -3.50 -11.62
N GLU A 95 1.26 -4.82 -11.56
CA GLU A 95 -0.06 -5.44 -11.51
C GLU A 95 -0.90 -4.92 -10.32
N ILE A 96 -0.29 -4.80 -9.13
CA ILE A 96 -1.00 -4.37 -7.93
C ILE A 96 -1.30 -2.87 -7.98
N LEU A 97 -0.35 -2.05 -8.45
CA LEU A 97 -0.57 -0.62 -8.65
C LEU A 97 -1.74 -0.36 -9.62
N LEU A 98 -1.73 -1.03 -10.77
CA LEU A 98 -2.80 -0.92 -11.78
C LEU A 98 -4.15 -1.39 -11.24
N LYS A 99 -4.17 -2.34 -10.30
CA LYS A 99 -5.41 -2.79 -9.64
C LYS A 99 -6.02 -1.76 -8.71
N LEU A 100 -5.25 -0.77 -8.22
CA LEU A 100 -5.79 0.35 -7.44
C LEU A 100 -6.73 1.22 -8.28
N LEU A 101 -6.50 1.31 -9.59
CA LEU A 101 -7.30 2.13 -10.48
C LEU A 101 -8.73 1.58 -10.65
N TRP A 102 -9.70 2.47 -10.61
CA TRP A 102 -11.08 2.19 -11.01
C TRP A 102 -11.13 1.94 -12.52
N THR A 103 -12.17 1.25 -13.00
CA THR A 103 -12.30 0.96 -14.45
C THR A 103 -12.26 2.23 -15.30
N ARG A 104 -12.90 3.31 -14.85
CA ARG A 104 -12.87 4.62 -15.55
C ARG A 104 -11.47 5.23 -15.61
N GLU A 105 -10.63 4.97 -14.63
CA GLU A 105 -9.24 5.46 -14.62
C GLU A 105 -8.35 4.62 -15.54
N LEU A 106 -8.59 3.30 -15.61
CA LEU A 106 -7.96 2.45 -16.62
C LEU A 106 -8.37 2.87 -18.05
N GLU A 107 -9.61 3.32 -18.25
CA GLU A 107 -10.03 3.88 -19.53
C GLU A 107 -9.32 5.20 -19.87
N LYS A 108 -9.06 6.05 -18.86
CA LYS A 108 -8.24 7.26 -19.03
C LYS A 108 -6.78 6.91 -19.32
N PHE A 109 -6.25 5.86 -18.70
CA PHE A 109 -4.91 5.34 -18.96
C PHE A 109 -4.74 5.00 -20.44
N ILE A 110 -5.76 4.38 -21.07
CA ILE A 110 -5.78 4.11 -22.52
C ILE A 110 -5.61 5.39 -23.33
N ASP A 111 -6.34 6.46 -22.95
CA ASP A 111 -6.30 7.72 -23.70
C ASP A 111 -4.95 8.43 -23.53
N VAL A 112 -4.41 8.48 -22.30
CA VAL A 112 -3.14 9.13 -21.95
C VAL A 112 -1.95 8.47 -22.62
N PHE A 113 -1.88 7.13 -22.59
CA PHE A 113 -0.76 6.37 -23.17
C PHE A 113 -1.04 5.90 -24.61
N HIS A 114 -2.09 6.45 -25.25
CA HIS A 114 -2.44 6.20 -26.65
C HIS A 114 -2.63 4.72 -27.04
N TYR A 115 -3.09 3.90 -26.09
CA TYR A 115 -3.48 2.52 -26.39
C TYR A 115 -4.70 2.47 -27.33
N PRO A 116 -4.88 1.40 -28.11
CA PRO A 116 -6.04 1.25 -28.98
C PRO A 116 -7.38 1.38 -28.23
N LYS A 117 -8.24 2.33 -28.63
CA LYS A 117 -9.55 2.60 -27.99
C LYS A 117 -10.46 1.37 -27.84
N ARG A 118 -10.30 0.36 -28.72
CA ARG A 118 -11.01 -0.93 -28.61
C ARG A 118 -10.78 -1.64 -27.27
N MET A 119 -9.65 -1.38 -26.60
CA MET A 119 -9.31 -1.95 -25.30
C MET A 119 -10.29 -1.52 -24.20
N LYS A 120 -11.00 -0.40 -24.32
CA LYS A 120 -12.04 0.03 -23.36
C LYS A 120 -13.18 -0.99 -23.19
N ARG A 121 -13.32 -1.93 -24.13
CA ARG A 121 -14.30 -3.03 -24.08
C ARG A 121 -13.80 -4.25 -23.29
N LEU A 122 -12.51 -4.29 -22.95
CA LEU A 122 -11.91 -5.38 -22.21
C LEU A 122 -12.30 -5.31 -20.73
N ARG A 123 -12.29 -6.47 -20.08
CA ARG A 123 -12.44 -6.56 -18.63
C ARG A 123 -11.20 -5.99 -17.92
N LYS A 124 -11.39 -5.52 -16.67
CA LYS A 124 -10.34 -4.89 -15.86
C LYS A 124 -9.08 -5.74 -15.72
N ASP A 125 -9.23 -7.04 -15.50
CA ASP A 125 -8.11 -8.00 -15.41
C ASP A 125 -7.28 -8.05 -16.70
N LYS A 126 -7.95 -8.03 -17.87
CA LYS A 126 -7.29 -7.98 -19.17
C LYS A 126 -6.62 -6.63 -19.43
N LEU A 127 -7.21 -5.52 -18.99
CA LEU A 127 -6.54 -4.21 -19.05
C LEU A 127 -5.27 -4.21 -18.21
N VAL A 128 -5.34 -4.69 -16.98
CA VAL A 128 -4.18 -4.78 -16.07
C VAL A 128 -3.07 -5.64 -16.67
N GLU A 129 -3.40 -6.80 -17.26
CA GLU A 129 -2.43 -7.68 -17.95
C GLU A 129 -1.71 -6.94 -19.09
N GLN A 130 -2.45 -6.20 -19.91
CA GLN A 130 -1.88 -5.48 -21.05
C GLN A 130 -1.03 -4.27 -20.64
N PHE A 131 -1.37 -3.59 -19.56
CA PHE A 131 -0.64 -2.41 -19.08
C PHE A 131 0.63 -2.75 -18.30
N GLN A 132 0.93 -4.02 -18.03
CA GLN A 132 2.19 -4.40 -17.37
C GLN A 132 3.44 -4.09 -18.23
N GLU A 133 3.26 -3.97 -19.54
CA GLU A 133 4.31 -3.57 -20.47
C GLU A 133 4.68 -2.07 -20.35
N GLN A 134 3.82 -1.24 -19.75
CA GLN A 134 4.13 0.19 -19.53
C GLN A 134 5.24 0.34 -18.48
N GLU A 135 6.10 1.35 -18.61
CA GLU A 135 7.16 1.61 -17.64
C GLU A 135 6.59 1.86 -16.24
N LEU A 136 7.28 1.32 -15.22
CA LEU A 136 6.80 1.41 -13.82
C LEU A 136 6.66 2.87 -13.37
N TYR A 137 7.56 3.76 -13.81
CA TYR A 137 7.49 5.17 -13.43
C TYR A 137 6.21 5.84 -13.98
N GLU A 138 5.80 5.52 -15.20
CA GLU A 138 4.58 6.06 -15.81
C GLU A 138 3.32 5.55 -15.13
N ILE A 139 3.32 4.25 -14.78
CA ILE A 139 2.24 3.66 -13.99
C ILE A 139 2.15 4.37 -12.64
N ARG A 140 3.27 4.60 -11.95
CA ARG A 140 3.30 5.31 -10.66
C ARG A 140 2.75 6.71 -10.78
N GLU A 141 3.25 7.50 -11.72
CA GLU A 141 2.80 8.88 -11.93
C GLU A 141 1.29 8.95 -12.15
N PHE A 142 0.77 8.08 -13.04
CA PHE A 142 -0.65 8.03 -13.31
C PHE A 142 -1.47 7.59 -12.08
N VAL A 143 -1.05 6.51 -11.40
CA VAL A 143 -1.75 5.97 -10.22
C VAL A 143 -1.74 6.97 -9.08
N TYR A 144 -0.62 7.63 -8.82
CA TYR A 144 -0.51 8.59 -7.72
C TYR A 144 -1.30 9.86 -7.99
N HIS A 145 -1.44 10.26 -9.25
CA HIS A 145 -2.37 11.32 -9.62
C HIS A 145 -3.84 10.89 -9.45
N ALA A 146 -4.19 9.65 -9.75
CA ALA A 146 -5.56 9.14 -9.60
C ALA A 146 -6.01 8.97 -8.14
N LEU A 147 -5.07 8.75 -7.22
CA LEU A 147 -5.33 8.57 -5.78
C LEU A 147 -5.47 9.89 -5.00
N LYS A 148 -5.18 11.03 -5.62
CA LYS A 148 -5.35 12.37 -5.03
C LYS A 148 -6.77 12.89 -5.25
#